data_AF-A0AA39KVV3-F1
#
_entry.id   AF-A0AA39KVV3-F1
#
_cell.length_a   1.000
_cell.length_b   1.000
_cell.length_c   1.000
_cell.angle_alpha   90.00
_cell.angle_beta   90.00
_cell.angle_gamma   90.00
#
_symmetry.space_group_name_H-M   'P 1'
#
loop_
_entity.id
_entity.type
_entity.pdbx_description
1 polymer ?
#
loop_
_entity_poly.entity_id
_entity_poly.type
_entity_poly.pdbx_seq_one_letter_code
_entity_poly.pdbx_strand_id
1 'polypeptide(L)'
;MEAMDDVYTKKMQNTYEDEEERKHFQRIVSAFKYYKPHSLQRVKKTESYLLSLPTHHQKLLTKYREHLQNVKMCIENNDEIIKLIIKDVSHIFENVNPSSERNESTLNPRPVLADQEKVQATIKQLVRDWSVEGTDERNACYQPIIDEIIQLFPHDICTPAEIQVLVPGAGLGRLAYEIAKRGYTCQGNEFSLFMLFASHFVLNKCRGVNSYKVHPWVHQYMNNLEAGHQTQAIFFPDVNPSDLPENAQFSMTAGDFLEVVYLI
;
A
#
# COMPACT_ATOMS: atom_id res chain seq x y z
N MET A 1 -7.97 0.85 -47.04
CA MET A 1 -7.37 2.10 -46.54
C MET A 1 -7.78 2.31 -45.09
N GLU A 2 -9.08 2.25 -44.77
CA GLU A 2 -9.61 2.34 -43.39
C GLU A 2 -9.02 1.31 -42.40
N ALA A 3 -8.88 0.03 -42.79
CA ALA A 3 -8.34 -1.00 -41.90
C ALA A 3 -6.84 -0.84 -41.55
N MET A 4 -6.06 -0.10 -42.34
CA MET A 4 -4.68 0.24 -41.98
C MET A 4 -4.67 1.42 -41.00
N ASP A 5 -5.47 2.45 -41.25
CA ASP A 5 -5.57 3.63 -40.39
C ASP A 5 -6.06 3.29 -38.97
N ASP A 6 -6.98 2.34 -38.82
CA ASP A 6 -7.42 1.84 -37.50
C ASP A 6 -6.32 1.10 -36.74
N VAL A 7 -5.49 0.32 -37.44
CA VAL A 7 -4.37 -0.42 -36.81
C VAL A 7 -3.26 0.54 -36.41
N TYR A 8 -2.97 1.56 -37.22
CA TYR A 8 -2.00 2.59 -36.85
C TYR A 8 -2.49 3.46 -35.69
N THR A 9 -3.77 3.84 -35.68
CA THR A 9 -4.38 4.61 -34.60
C THR A 9 -4.37 3.82 -33.29
N LYS A 10 -4.79 2.56 -33.32
CA LYS A 10 -4.78 1.67 -32.15
C LYS A 10 -3.36 1.41 -31.64
N LYS A 11 -2.40 1.23 -32.55
CA LYS A 11 -0.98 1.03 -32.17
C LYS A 11 -0.39 2.30 -31.55
N MET A 12 -0.67 3.48 -32.11
CA MET A 12 -0.23 4.76 -31.55
C MET A 12 -0.88 5.07 -30.20
N GLN A 13 -2.16 4.73 -30.04
CA GLN A 13 -2.90 4.87 -28.79
C GLN A 13 -2.32 3.98 -27.69
N ASN A 14 -2.07 2.69 -27.98
CA ASN A 14 -1.38 1.80 -27.06
C ASN A 14 0.01 2.32 -26.68
N THR A 15 0.77 2.89 -27.63
CA THR A 15 2.12 3.40 -27.31
C THR A 15 2.08 4.64 -26.39
N TYR A 16 1.02 5.44 -26.48
CA TYR A 16 0.83 6.60 -25.60
C TYR A 16 0.37 6.17 -24.21
N GLU A 17 -0.56 5.22 -24.12
CA GLU A 17 -1.02 4.62 -22.86
C GLU A 17 0.16 3.98 -22.10
N ASP A 18 0.99 3.18 -22.79
CA ASP A 18 2.20 2.58 -22.21
C ASP A 18 3.17 3.62 -21.61
N GLU A 19 3.33 4.76 -22.29
CA GLU A 19 4.21 5.84 -21.86
C GLU A 19 3.64 6.62 -20.65
N GLU A 20 2.33 6.83 -20.60
CA GLU A 20 1.66 7.44 -19.44
C GLU A 20 1.66 6.51 -18.23
N GLU A 21 1.47 5.20 -18.41
CA GLU A 21 1.65 4.20 -17.34
C GLU A 21 3.09 4.21 -16.80
N ARG A 22 4.08 4.30 -17.69
CA ARG A 22 5.50 4.42 -17.32
C ARG A 22 5.77 5.66 -16.48
N LYS A 23 5.25 6.82 -16.89
CA LYS A 23 5.38 8.07 -16.09
C LYS A 23 4.66 7.95 -14.76
N HIS A 24 3.47 7.34 -14.74
CA HIS A 24 2.71 7.13 -13.52
C HIS A 24 3.48 6.25 -12.53
N PHE A 25 4.03 5.13 -13.00
CA PHE A 25 4.88 4.24 -12.21
C PHE A 25 6.08 4.97 -11.60
N GLN A 26 6.84 5.71 -12.41
CA GLN A 26 7.99 6.49 -11.94
C GLN A 26 7.60 7.54 -10.89
N ARG A 27 6.45 8.20 -11.08
CA ARG A 27 5.90 9.16 -10.11
C ARG A 27 5.58 8.49 -8.77
N ILE A 28 4.96 7.31 -8.79
CA ILE A 28 4.60 6.59 -7.56
C ILE A 28 5.85 6.08 -6.84
N VAL A 29 6.82 5.50 -7.55
CA VAL A 29 8.11 5.10 -6.98
C VAL A 29 8.83 6.30 -6.35
N SER A 30 8.81 7.45 -7.03
CA SER A 30 9.40 8.69 -6.50
C SER A 30 8.67 9.18 -5.25
N ALA A 31 7.34 9.03 -5.18
CA ALA A 31 6.56 9.38 -3.99
C ALA A 31 6.98 8.55 -2.76
N PHE A 32 7.13 7.23 -2.92
CA PHE A 32 7.66 6.36 -1.85
C PHE A 32 9.08 6.77 -1.44
N LYS A 33 10.00 6.95 -2.40
CA LYS A 33 11.39 7.38 -2.12
C LYS A 33 11.48 8.72 -1.40
N TYR A 34 10.52 9.62 -1.62
CA TYR A 34 10.50 10.95 -1.01
C TYR A 34 9.81 11.01 0.36
N TYR A 35 9.27 9.90 0.86
CA TYR A 35 8.57 9.84 2.14
C TYR A 35 9.38 10.41 3.31
N LYS A 36 10.61 9.93 3.52
CA LYS A 36 11.48 10.39 4.62
C LYS A 36 11.82 11.87 4.52
N PRO A 37 12.37 12.40 3.41
CA PRO A 37 12.70 13.83 3.33
C PRO A 37 11.47 14.73 3.49
N HIS A 38 10.33 14.36 2.91
CA HIS A 38 9.07 15.09 3.09
C HIS A 38 8.62 15.12 4.56
N SER A 39 8.61 13.95 5.22
CA SER A 39 8.15 13.82 6.60
C SER A 39 9.06 14.54 7.59
N LEU A 40 10.39 14.43 7.42
CA LEU A 40 11.37 15.11 8.26
C LEU A 40 11.35 16.63 8.07
N GLN A 41 11.02 17.13 6.86
CA GLN A 41 10.87 18.57 6.64
C GLN A 41 9.76 19.17 7.51
N ARG A 42 8.65 18.45 7.69
CA ARG A 42 7.57 18.87 8.59
C ARG A 42 8.04 18.93 10.04
N VAL A 43 8.77 17.92 10.51
CA VAL A 43 9.34 17.91 11.88
C VAL A 43 10.32 19.07 12.07
N LYS A 44 11.21 19.33 11.10
CA LYS A 44 12.16 20.45 11.13
C LYS A 44 11.43 21.79 11.22
N LYS A 45 10.31 21.95 10.52
CA LYS A 45 9.46 23.15 10.60
C LYS A 45 8.92 23.34 12.02
N THR A 46 8.43 22.28 12.64
CA THR A 46 7.95 22.27 14.03
C THR A 46 9.06 22.61 15.03
N GLU A 47 10.26 22.06 14.85
CA GLU A 47 11.43 22.40 15.68
C GLU A 47 11.80 23.89 15.53
N SER A 48 11.67 24.45 14.33
CA SER A 48 11.93 25.87 14.07
C SER A 48 10.92 26.76 14.82
N TYR A 49 9.64 26.37 14.85
CA TYR A 49 8.63 27.04 15.66
C TYR A 49 8.95 26.99 17.15
N LEU A 50 9.36 25.83 17.65
CA LEU A 50 9.76 25.68 19.05
C LEU A 50 10.93 26.60 19.42
N LEU A 51 11.93 26.73 18.53
CA LEU A 51 13.09 27.60 18.75
C LEU A 51 12.75 29.09 18.69
N SER A 52 11.68 29.47 17.99
CA SER A 52 11.21 30.86 17.95
C SER A 52 10.46 31.32 19.22
N LEU A 53 10.09 30.39 20.13
CA LEU A 53 9.40 30.75 21.36
C LEU A 53 10.34 31.41 22.38
N PRO A 54 9.83 32.23 23.33
CA PRO A 54 10.61 32.71 24.45
C PRO A 54 11.28 31.58 25.24
N THR A 55 12.49 31.81 25.76
CA THR A 55 13.31 30.79 26.43
C THR A 55 12.58 30.09 27.59
N HIS A 56 11.73 30.80 28.34
CA HIS A 56 10.97 30.21 29.43
C HIS A 56 9.91 29.20 28.93
N HIS A 57 9.23 29.48 27.80
CA HIS A 57 8.32 28.52 27.16
C HIS A 57 9.07 27.31 26.58
N GLN A 58 10.25 27.54 25.99
CA GLN A 58 11.08 26.42 25.50
C GLN A 58 11.46 25.45 26.63
N LYS A 59 11.75 25.97 27.83
CA LYS A 59 12.05 25.16 29.02
C LYS A 59 10.87 24.31 29.48
N LEU A 60 9.63 24.77 29.30
CA LEU A 60 8.42 24.01 29.62
C LEU A 60 8.17 22.85 28.63
N LEU A 61 8.75 22.93 27.42
CA LEU A 61 8.50 22.02 26.31
C LEU A 61 9.67 21.04 26.06
N THR A 62 10.50 20.76 27.06
CA THR A 62 11.61 19.79 26.96
C THR A 62 11.13 18.41 26.55
N LYS A 63 10.08 17.89 27.20
CA LYS A 63 9.45 16.60 26.84
C LYS A 63 8.91 16.58 25.41
N TYR A 64 8.41 17.72 24.91
CA TYR A 64 7.95 17.81 23.53
C TYR A 64 9.12 17.74 22.53
N ARG A 65 10.28 18.33 22.87
CA ARG A 65 11.50 18.22 22.05
C ARG A 65 12.00 16.77 21.96
N GLU A 66 11.96 16.04 23.07
CA GLU A 66 12.26 14.60 23.11
C GLU A 66 11.27 13.81 22.25
N HIS A 67 9.97 14.11 22.38
CA HIS A 67 8.93 13.52 21.53
C HIS A 67 9.18 13.73 20.04
N LEU A 68 9.62 14.92 19.62
CA LEU A 68 9.99 15.17 18.22
C LEU A 68 11.16 14.29 17.74
N GLN A 69 12.08 13.89 18.63
CA GLN A 69 13.11 12.91 18.26
C GLN A 69 12.50 11.52 18.09
N ASN A 70 11.55 11.11 18.95
CA ASN A 70 10.81 9.85 18.77
C ASN A 70 10.07 9.82 17.44
N VAL A 71 9.39 10.92 17.08
CA VAL A 71 8.71 11.07 15.78
C VAL A 71 9.70 10.89 14.62
N LYS A 72 10.93 11.43 14.69
CA LYS A 72 11.96 11.21 13.67
C LYS A 72 12.33 9.72 13.56
N MET A 73 12.58 9.05 14.68
CA MET A 73 12.90 7.61 14.66
C MET A 73 11.76 6.77 14.05
N CYS A 74 10.51 7.10 14.36
CA CYS A 74 9.33 6.46 13.76
C CYS A 74 9.27 6.68 12.24
N ILE A 75 9.57 7.89 11.77
CA ILE A 75 9.69 8.19 10.33
C ILE A 75 10.79 7.36 9.69
N GLU A 76 11.95 7.21 10.34
CA GLU A 76 13.04 6.38 9.82
C GLU A 76 12.65 4.90 9.73
N ASN A 77 11.99 4.37 10.76
CA ASN A 77 11.51 2.99 10.72
C ASN A 77 10.49 2.76 9.58
N ASN A 78 9.55 3.68 9.37
CA ASN A 78 8.61 3.61 8.24
C ASN A 78 9.34 3.68 6.89
N ASP A 79 10.40 4.49 6.78
CA ASP A 79 11.21 4.59 5.55
C ASP A 79 11.92 3.26 5.22
N GLU A 80 12.40 2.54 6.23
CA GLU A 80 12.98 1.20 6.03
C GLU A 80 11.93 0.21 5.50
N ILE A 81 10.70 0.24 6.03
CA ILE A 81 9.60 -0.59 5.49
C ILE A 81 9.25 -0.17 4.05
N ILE A 82 9.19 1.12 3.76
CA ILE A 82 8.93 1.62 2.40
C ILE A 82 10.00 1.15 1.41
N LYS A 83 11.28 1.16 1.80
CA LYS A 83 12.36 0.62 0.96
C LYS A 83 12.16 -0.86 0.65
N LEU A 84 11.67 -1.65 1.61
CA LEU A 84 11.32 -3.05 1.37
C LEU A 84 10.13 -3.19 0.40
N ILE A 85 9.10 -2.35 0.55
CA ILE A 85 7.93 -2.33 -0.35
C ILE A 85 8.35 -2.08 -1.80
N ILE A 86 9.23 -1.10 -2.04
CA ILE A 86 9.67 -0.72 -3.39
C ILE A 86 10.92 -1.46 -3.86
N LYS A 87 11.46 -2.42 -3.09
CA LYS A 87 12.74 -3.06 -3.41
C LYS A 87 12.72 -3.80 -4.75
N ASP A 88 11.65 -4.55 -4.98
CA ASP A 88 11.55 -5.49 -6.11
C ASP A 88 10.58 -5.02 -7.20
N VAL A 89 9.91 -3.88 -7.02
CA VAL A 89 8.81 -3.44 -7.92
C VAL A 89 9.29 -3.19 -9.35
N SER A 90 10.55 -2.83 -9.58
CA SER A 90 11.10 -2.66 -10.92
C SER A 90 11.17 -3.96 -11.72
N HIS A 91 11.31 -5.11 -11.06
CA HIS A 91 11.39 -6.43 -11.70
C HIS A 91 10.01 -7.06 -11.89
N ILE A 92 9.03 -6.70 -11.06
CA ILE A 92 7.70 -7.30 -11.08
C ILE A 92 6.78 -6.57 -12.07
N PHE A 93 7.01 -5.27 -12.22
CA PHE A 93 6.26 -4.42 -13.15
C PHE A 93 7.14 -4.12 -14.38
N GLU A 94 7.76 -5.16 -14.96
CA GLU A 94 8.68 -5.07 -16.10
C GLU A 94 8.05 -4.42 -17.35
N ASN A 95 6.75 -4.64 -17.57
CA ASN A 95 5.98 -4.01 -18.65
C ASN A 95 5.99 -2.47 -18.58
N VAL A 96 6.30 -1.93 -17.40
CA VAL A 96 6.29 -0.49 -17.07
C VAL A 96 7.71 0.02 -16.75
N ASN A 97 8.71 -0.85 -16.86
CA ASN A 97 10.10 -0.56 -16.53
C ASN A 97 10.80 0.10 -17.75
N PRO A 98 11.58 1.17 -17.58
CA PRO A 98 12.30 1.77 -18.70
C PRO A 98 13.41 0.81 -19.15
N SER A 99 13.21 0.10 -20.25
CA SER A 99 14.33 -0.43 -21.02
C SER A 99 15.18 0.76 -21.49
N SER A 100 16.46 0.74 -21.14
CA SER A 100 17.56 1.62 -21.56
C SER A 100 17.85 2.89 -20.72
N GLU A 101 19.06 2.85 -20.16
CA GLU A 101 19.95 3.95 -19.83
C GLU A 101 19.70 5.24 -20.62
N ARG A 102 18.87 6.15 -20.12
CA ARG A 102 18.89 7.56 -20.52
C ARG A 102 18.68 8.45 -19.30
N ASN A 103 19.79 8.97 -18.78
CA ASN A 103 19.92 10.13 -17.90
C ASN A 103 18.98 10.15 -16.67
N GLU A 104 19.47 9.67 -15.53
CA GLU A 104 18.92 9.90 -14.17
C GLU A 104 18.83 11.39 -13.76
N SER A 105 19.07 12.35 -14.66
CA SER A 105 19.43 13.72 -14.31
C SER A 105 18.38 14.81 -14.54
N THR A 106 17.15 14.54 -15.00
CA THR A 106 16.24 15.66 -15.37
C THR A 106 14.78 15.63 -14.92
N LEU A 107 14.29 14.61 -14.19
CA LEU A 107 12.91 14.66 -13.66
C LEU A 107 12.81 13.98 -12.29
N ASN A 108 13.35 14.62 -11.25
CA ASN A 108 12.86 14.43 -9.88
C ASN A 108 11.93 15.60 -9.52
N PRO A 109 10.74 15.76 -10.15
CA PRO A 109 9.78 16.70 -9.62
C PRO A 109 9.48 16.24 -8.18
N ARG A 110 9.53 17.18 -7.23
CA ARG A 110 9.04 16.91 -5.88
C ARG A 110 7.65 16.27 -6.02
N PRO A 111 7.42 15.09 -5.42
CA PRO A 111 6.10 14.47 -5.48
C PRO A 111 5.03 15.44 -5.02
N VAL A 112 3.87 15.38 -5.68
CA VAL A 112 2.73 16.21 -5.31
C VAL A 112 2.30 15.82 -3.90
N LEU A 113 1.86 16.80 -3.09
CA LEU A 113 1.43 16.55 -1.70
C LEU A 113 0.42 15.40 -1.60
N ALA A 114 -0.51 15.32 -2.56
CA ALA A 114 -1.49 14.25 -2.67
C ALA A 114 -0.87 12.85 -2.76
N ASP A 115 0.30 12.70 -3.40
CA ASP A 115 0.98 11.41 -3.48
C ASP A 115 1.62 11.04 -2.13
N GLN A 116 2.12 12.02 -1.38
CA GLN A 116 2.64 11.79 -0.03
C GLN A 116 1.53 11.37 0.93
N GLU A 117 0.34 11.95 0.81
CA GLU A 117 -0.84 11.52 1.55
C GLU A 117 -1.25 10.08 1.20
N LYS A 118 -1.13 9.69 -0.08
CA LYS A 118 -1.35 8.29 -0.50
C LYS A 118 -0.33 7.33 0.11
N VAL A 119 0.97 7.67 0.15
CA VAL A 119 1.97 6.83 0.85
C VAL A 119 1.60 6.66 2.33
N GLN A 120 1.19 7.75 3.00
CA GLN A 120 0.75 7.69 4.40
C GLN A 120 -0.51 6.83 4.58
N ALA A 121 -1.46 6.92 3.65
CA ALA A 121 -2.66 6.08 3.64
C ALA A 121 -2.31 4.60 3.46
N THR A 122 -1.35 4.25 2.59
CA THR A 122 -0.87 2.87 2.44
C THR A 122 -0.30 2.31 3.74
N ILE A 123 0.45 3.11 4.51
CA ILE A 123 0.95 2.66 5.83
C ILE A 123 -0.20 2.37 6.78
N LYS A 124 -1.27 3.19 6.77
CA LYS A 124 -2.47 2.92 7.57
C LYS A 124 -3.22 1.69 7.09
N GLN A 125 -3.26 1.45 5.77
CA GLN A 125 -3.91 0.27 5.20
C GLN A 125 -3.23 -1.03 5.65
N LEU A 126 -1.91 -1.03 5.91
CA LEU A 126 -1.22 -2.18 6.51
C LEU A 126 -1.81 -2.56 7.89
N VAL A 127 -2.22 -1.57 8.68
CA VAL A 127 -2.87 -1.79 9.98
C VAL A 127 -4.22 -2.48 9.78
N ARG A 128 -5.08 -1.88 8.94
CA ARG A 128 -6.42 -2.41 8.66
C ARG A 128 -6.34 -3.84 8.15
N ASP A 129 -5.51 -4.10 7.13
CA ASP A 129 -5.52 -5.37 6.42
C ASP A 129 -4.63 -6.45 7.04
N TRP A 130 -3.58 -6.09 7.78
CA TRP A 130 -2.54 -7.06 8.16
C TRP A 130 -2.01 -6.89 9.58
N SER A 131 -2.68 -6.13 10.46
CA SER A 131 -2.32 -6.09 11.88
C SER A 131 -3.44 -6.62 12.77
N VAL A 132 -3.10 -6.94 14.03
CA VAL A 132 -4.09 -7.38 15.02
C VAL A 132 -5.05 -6.23 15.36
N GLU A 133 -4.56 -5.00 15.38
CA GLU A 133 -5.34 -3.79 15.66
C GLU A 133 -6.39 -3.49 14.59
N GLY A 134 -6.22 -3.99 13.36
CA GLY A 134 -7.25 -3.94 12.33
C GLY A 134 -8.37 -4.98 12.48
N THR A 135 -8.29 -5.91 13.43
CA THR A 135 -9.20 -7.06 13.51
C THR A 135 -10.66 -6.67 13.64
N ASP A 136 -11.01 -5.75 14.53
CA ASP A 136 -12.40 -5.35 14.75
C ASP A 136 -12.99 -4.67 13.52
N GLU A 137 -12.19 -3.85 12.84
CA GLU A 137 -12.59 -3.18 11.59
C GLU A 137 -12.78 -4.21 10.45
N ARG A 138 -11.90 -5.21 10.36
CA ARG A 138 -12.08 -6.33 9.42
C ARG A 138 -13.29 -7.18 9.77
N ASN A 139 -13.56 -7.45 11.04
CA ASN A 139 -14.75 -8.21 11.43
C ASN A 139 -16.03 -7.46 11.06
N ALA A 140 -16.05 -6.13 11.22
CA ALA A 140 -17.20 -5.32 10.84
C ALA A 140 -17.39 -5.24 9.31
N CYS A 141 -16.32 -5.26 8.51
CA CYS A 141 -16.40 -5.09 7.05
C CYS A 141 -16.36 -6.39 6.25
N TYR A 142 -15.43 -7.29 6.57
CA TYR A 142 -15.11 -8.49 5.79
C TYR A 142 -15.95 -9.69 6.22
N GLN A 143 -16.20 -9.85 7.51
CA GLN A 143 -16.94 -11.01 8.01
C GLN A 143 -18.35 -11.13 7.40
N PRO A 144 -19.17 -10.05 7.28
CA PRO A 144 -20.48 -10.15 6.63
C PRO A 144 -20.40 -10.62 5.17
N ILE A 145 -19.39 -10.18 4.43
CA ILE A 145 -19.18 -10.58 3.03
C ILE A 145 -18.80 -12.07 2.96
N ILE A 146 -17.91 -12.50 3.84
CA ILE A 146 -17.45 -13.88 3.94
C ILE A 146 -18.61 -14.81 4.34
N ASP A 147 -19.42 -14.40 5.31
CA ASP A 147 -20.58 -15.17 5.78
C ASP A 147 -21.60 -15.37 4.67
N GLU A 148 -21.89 -14.32 3.89
CA GLU A 148 -22.79 -14.42 2.73
C GLU A 148 -22.25 -15.37 1.65
N ILE A 149 -20.93 -15.34 1.38
CA ILE A 149 -20.31 -16.31 0.44
C ILE A 149 -20.50 -17.74 0.94
N ILE A 150 -20.24 -18.00 2.23
CA ILE A 150 -20.39 -19.33 2.83
C ILE A 150 -21.85 -19.76 2.82
N GLN A 151 -22.78 -18.85 3.09
CA GLN A 151 -24.21 -19.14 3.09
C GLN A 151 -24.74 -19.48 1.69
N LEU A 152 -24.29 -18.77 0.65
CA LEU A 152 -24.71 -19.01 -0.73
C LEU A 152 -24.01 -20.22 -1.36
N PHE A 153 -22.77 -20.50 -0.97
CA PHE A 153 -21.94 -21.58 -1.49
C PHE A 153 -21.35 -22.43 -0.37
N PRO A 154 -22.19 -23.18 0.37
CA PRO A 154 -21.73 -23.93 1.53
C PRO A 154 -20.97 -25.20 1.10
N HIS A 155 -19.99 -25.59 1.90
CA HIS A 155 -19.05 -26.69 1.61
C HIS A 155 -19.68 -28.08 1.49
N ASP A 156 -20.90 -28.26 1.99
CA ASP A 156 -21.66 -29.52 1.93
C ASP A 156 -22.44 -29.69 0.62
N ILE A 157 -22.66 -28.60 -0.12
CA ILE A 157 -23.43 -28.58 -1.37
C ILE A 157 -22.54 -28.26 -2.58
N CYS A 158 -21.57 -27.37 -2.40
CA CYS A 158 -20.70 -26.87 -3.47
C CYS A 158 -19.25 -27.32 -3.25
N THR A 159 -18.51 -27.50 -4.34
CA THR A 159 -17.04 -27.59 -4.30
C THR A 159 -16.47 -26.17 -4.26
N PRO A 160 -15.90 -25.68 -3.14
CA PRO A 160 -15.48 -24.28 -3.03
C PRO A 160 -14.48 -23.87 -4.11
N ALA A 161 -13.57 -24.77 -4.51
CA ALA A 161 -12.57 -24.51 -5.53
C ALA A 161 -13.17 -24.22 -6.93
N GLU A 162 -14.40 -24.66 -7.20
CA GLU A 162 -15.12 -24.38 -8.46
C GLU A 162 -15.85 -23.03 -8.44
N ILE A 163 -16.01 -22.42 -7.27
CA ILE A 163 -16.64 -21.10 -7.11
C ILE A 163 -15.58 -20.02 -7.27
N GLN A 164 -15.76 -19.18 -8.29
CA GLN A 164 -14.86 -18.09 -8.62
C GLN A 164 -15.38 -16.77 -8.03
N VAL A 165 -14.59 -16.17 -7.15
CA VAL A 165 -14.91 -14.91 -6.47
C VAL A 165 -13.92 -13.84 -6.93
N LEU A 166 -14.46 -12.74 -7.45
CA LEU A 166 -13.69 -11.55 -7.80
C LEU A 166 -13.89 -10.49 -6.72
N VAL A 167 -12.79 -9.90 -6.24
CA VAL A 167 -12.79 -8.79 -5.26
C VAL A 167 -12.22 -7.54 -5.94
N PRO A 168 -13.06 -6.66 -6.50
CA PRO A 168 -12.63 -5.39 -7.08
C PRO A 168 -12.16 -4.42 -6.01
N GLY A 169 -11.14 -3.61 -6.29
CA GLY A 169 -10.58 -2.68 -5.32
C GLY A 169 -10.07 -3.40 -4.06
N ALA A 170 -9.32 -4.47 -4.25
CA ALA A 170 -8.88 -5.38 -3.19
C ALA A 170 -7.90 -4.75 -2.19
N GLY A 171 -7.37 -3.55 -2.44
CA GLY A 171 -6.44 -2.87 -1.54
C GLY A 171 -5.19 -3.72 -1.32
N LEU A 172 -4.92 -4.10 -0.05
CA LEU A 172 -3.78 -4.97 0.26
C LEU A 172 -4.10 -6.47 0.19
N GLY A 173 -5.29 -6.83 -0.30
CA GLY A 173 -5.65 -8.21 -0.63
C GLY A 173 -6.12 -9.06 0.54
N ARG A 174 -6.32 -8.50 1.75
CA ARG A 174 -6.72 -9.30 2.92
C ARG A 174 -8.06 -10.02 2.74
N LEU A 175 -9.08 -9.34 2.23
CA LEU A 175 -10.39 -9.97 1.99
C LEU A 175 -10.28 -11.12 0.98
N ALA A 176 -9.59 -10.89 -0.14
CA ALA A 176 -9.38 -11.92 -1.16
C ALA A 176 -8.57 -13.12 -0.61
N TYR A 177 -7.55 -12.85 0.21
CA TYR A 177 -6.80 -13.88 0.94
C TYR A 177 -7.71 -14.69 1.89
N GLU A 178 -8.58 -14.04 2.67
CA GLU A 178 -9.49 -14.73 3.61
C GLU A 178 -10.50 -15.62 2.87
N ILE A 179 -10.99 -15.19 1.70
CA ILE A 179 -11.88 -15.98 0.85
C ILE A 179 -11.12 -17.19 0.28
N ALA A 180 -9.91 -16.98 -0.26
CA ALA A 180 -9.08 -18.07 -0.78
C ALA A 180 -8.69 -19.09 0.30
N LYS A 181 -8.41 -18.63 1.51
CA LYS A 181 -8.07 -19.48 2.67
C LYS A 181 -9.20 -20.44 3.05
N ARG A 182 -10.44 -20.12 2.71
CA ARG A 182 -11.63 -20.97 2.93
C ARG A 182 -11.87 -21.98 1.80
N GLY A 183 -10.99 -22.00 0.80
CA GLY A 183 -11.00 -22.96 -0.30
C GLY A 183 -11.64 -22.44 -1.59
N TYR A 184 -12.18 -21.22 -1.60
CA TYR A 184 -12.74 -20.62 -2.80
C TYR A 184 -11.64 -20.19 -3.77
N THR A 185 -11.92 -20.23 -5.08
CA THR A 185 -11.02 -19.60 -6.06
C THR A 185 -11.25 -18.09 -6.01
N CYS A 186 -10.25 -17.33 -5.54
CA CYS A 186 -10.40 -15.90 -5.36
C CYS A 186 -9.36 -15.11 -6.14
N GLN A 187 -9.83 -14.12 -6.88
CA GLN A 187 -8.98 -13.12 -7.54
C GLN A 187 -9.28 -11.74 -6.94
N GLY A 188 -8.25 -11.05 -6.45
CA GLY A 188 -8.34 -9.62 -6.18
C GLY A 188 -8.01 -8.80 -7.41
N ASN A 189 -8.63 -7.65 -7.58
CA ASN A 189 -8.26 -6.65 -8.58
C ASN A 189 -7.94 -5.33 -7.89
N GLU A 190 -6.86 -4.66 -8.30
CA GLU A 190 -6.50 -3.35 -7.79
C GLU A 190 -5.84 -2.50 -8.89
N PHE A 191 -6.13 -1.21 -8.88
CA PHE A 191 -5.61 -0.25 -9.86
C PHE A 191 -4.48 0.61 -9.30
N SER A 192 -4.54 0.95 -8.01
CA SER A 192 -3.57 1.83 -7.36
C SER A 192 -2.22 1.15 -7.19
N LEU A 193 -1.20 1.68 -7.87
CA LEU A 193 0.20 1.22 -7.70
C LEU A 193 0.67 1.30 -6.24
N PHE A 194 0.15 2.25 -5.44
CA PHE A 194 0.45 2.31 -4.01
C PHE A 194 0.00 1.06 -3.26
N MET A 195 -1.19 0.56 -3.58
CA MET A 195 -1.75 -0.65 -2.97
C MET A 195 -1.08 -1.90 -3.56
N LEU A 196 -0.85 -1.94 -4.88
CA LEU A 196 -0.19 -3.07 -5.55
C LEU A 196 1.24 -3.29 -5.05
N PHE A 197 2.03 -2.25 -4.81
CA PHE A 197 3.38 -2.40 -4.27
C PHE A 197 3.35 -2.98 -2.86
N ALA A 198 2.47 -2.45 -2.00
CA ALA A 198 2.35 -2.89 -0.62
C ALA A 198 1.73 -4.29 -0.51
N SER A 199 0.71 -4.61 -1.32
CA SER A 199 0.08 -5.93 -1.35
C SER A 199 1.07 -6.99 -1.83
N HIS A 200 1.84 -6.68 -2.87
CA HIS A 200 2.90 -7.57 -3.35
C HIS A 200 3.94 -7.84 -2.24
N PHE A 201 4.39 -6.81 -1.53
CA PHE A 201 5.32 -6.97 -0.41
C PHE A 201 4.76 -7.89 0.67
N VAL A 202 3.52 -7.64 1.12
CA VAL A 202 2.91 -8.44 2.18
C VAL A 202 2.72 -9.89 1.72
N LEU A 203 2.04 -10.11 0.59
CA LEU A 203 1.66 -11.44 0.14
C LEU A 203 2.86 -12.30 -0.28
N ASN A 204 3.89 -11.70 -0.87
CA ASN A 204 4.98 -12.45 -1.50
C ASN A 204 6.31 -12.39 -0.75
N LYS A 205 6.53 -11.39 0.12
CA LYS A 205 7.84 -11.16 0.76
C LYS A 205 7.80 -11.29 2.28
N CYS A 206 6.67 -11.01 2.93
CA CYS A 206 6.55 -11.26 4.36
C CYS A 206 6.52 -12.77 4.61
N ARG A 207 7.44 -13.25 5.44
CA ARG A 207 7.54 -14.64 5.89
C ARG A 207 7.55 -14.63 7.41
N GLY A 208 6.42 -14.99 8.01
CA GLY A 208 6.26 -15.04 9.46
C GLY A 208 5.44 -13.88 10.04
N VAL A 209 4.77 -14.20 11.14
CA VAL A 209 3.83 -13.32 11.86
C VAL A 209 4.58 -12.23 12.61
N ASN A 210 4.05 -11.00 12.60
CA ASN A 210 4.57 -9.83 13.31
C ASN A 210 6.07 -9.54 13.05
N SER A 211 6.53 -9.89 11.85
CA SER A 211 7.94 -9.77 11.45
C SER A 211 8.36 -8.33 11.13
N TYR A 212 7.40 -7.45 10.87
CA TYR A 212 7.62 -6.04 10.55
C TYR A 212 6.81 -5.15 11.48
N LYS A 213 7.23 -3.88 11.58
CA LYS A 213 6.50 -2.86 12.33
C LYS A 213 6.45 -1.54 11.57
N VAL A 214 5.36 -0.81 11.74
CA VAL A 214 5.15 0.56 11.22
C VAL A 214 4.61 1.47 12.31
N HIS A 215 4.74 2.77 12.10
CA HIS A 215 4.18 3.84 12.92
C HIS A 215 3.15 4.63 12.11
N PRO A 216 1.90 4.13 11.99
CA PRO A 216 0.88 4.66 11.07
C PRO A 216 0.36 6.04 11.46
N TRP A 217 0.46 6.40 12.74
CA TRP A 217 -0.08 7.63 13.31
C TRP A 217 0.95 8.76 13.43
N VAL A 218 2.19 8.54 12.98
CA VAL A 218 3.30 9.51 13.16
C VAL A 218 3.02 10.88 12.53
N HIS A 219 2.16 10.91 11.50
CA HIS A 219 1.75 12.14 10.79
C HIS A 219 0.49 12.80 11.38
N GLN A 220 -0.12 12.21 12.41
CA GLN A 220 -1.27 12.77 13.10
C GLN A 220 -0.78 13.66 14.25
N TYR A 221 -0.86 14.98 14.07
CA TYR A 221 -0.38 15.97 15.05
C TYR A 221 -1.48 16.54 15.94
N MET A 222 -2.74 16.22 15.64
CA MET A 222 -3.92 16.71 16.35
C MET A 222 -4.66 15.51 16.95
N ASN A 223 -5.46 15.77 17.98
CA ASN A 223 -6.30 14.75 18.64
C ASN A 223 -5.50 13.57 19.23
N ASN A 224 -4.26 13.82 19.65
CA ASN A 224 -3.48 12.86 20.44
C ASN A 224 -3.69 13.14 21.92
N LEU A 225 -4.35 12.22 22.63
CA LEU A 225 -4.53 12.32 24.09
C LEU A 225 -3.18 12.21 24.82
N GLU A 226 -2.29 11.35 24.32
CA GLU A 226 -0.95 11.14 24.84
C GLU A 226 0.06 11.21 23.69
N ALA A 227 1.28 11.66 23.98
CA ALA A 227 2.38 11.67 23.01
C ALA A 227 2.64 10.27 22.42
N GLY A 228 2.53 9.22 23.24
CA GLY A 228 2.72 7.83 22.82
C GLY A 228 1.78 7.37 21.71
N HIS A 229 0.55 7.91 21.63
CA HIS A 229 -0.42 7.55 20.60
C HIS A 229 0.07 7.90 19.19
N GLN A 230 0.77 9.03 19.02
CA GLN A 230 1.33 9.42 17.73
C GLN A 230 2.45 8.47 17.27
N THR A 231 3.25 7.98 18.20
CA THR A 231 4.45 7.18 17.92
C THR A 231 4.21 5.68 18.11
N GLN A 232 2.97 5.25 18.31
CA GLN A 232 2.64 3.85 18.53
C GLN A 232 3.16 2.98 17.38
N ALA A 233 3.84 1.89 17.74
CA ALA A 233 4.29 0.87 16.80
C ALA A 233 3.17 -0.16 16.61
N ILE A 234 2.94 -0.56 15.37
CA ILE A 234 1.98 -1.59 14.98
C ILE A 234 2.73 -2.67 14.20
N PHE A 235 2.51 -3.93 14.55
CA PHE A 235 3.19 -5.07 13.95
C PHE A 235 2.34 -5.73 12.85
N PHE A 236 2.99 -6.23 11.80
CA PHE A 236 2.35 -6.94 10.70
C PHE A 236 3.35 -7.92 10.04
N PRO A 237 2.86 -8.94 9.30
CA PRO A 237 1.47 -9.35 9.19
C PRO A 237 0.99 -10.15 10.42
N ASP A 238 -0.28 -10.02 10.82
CA ASP A 238 -0.89 -10.73 11.96
C ASP A 238 -1.13 -12.23 11.71
N VAL A 239 -1.13 -12.61 10.44
CA VAL A 239 -1.13 -14.00 9.95
C VAL A 239 -0.01 -14.15 8.93
N ASN A 240 0.53 -15.35 8.74
CA ASN A 240 1.53 -15.56 7.70
C ASN A 240 0.82 -15.73 6.34
N PRO A 241 1.07 -14.85 5.34
CA PRO A 241 0.37 -14.92 4.05
C PRO A 241 0.67 -16.21 3.27
N SER A 242 1.76 -16.91 3.61
CA SER A 242 2.11 -18.22 3.04
C SER A 242 1.36 -19.40 3.65
N ASP A 243 0.51 -19.20 4.66
CA ASP A 243 -0.27 -20.27 5.29
C ASP A 243 -1.52 -20.67 4.47
N LEU A 244 -1.62 -20.25 3.20
CA LEU A 244 -2.67 -20.73 2.31
C LEU A 244 -2.47 -22.24 2.06
N PRO A 245 -3.56 -23.02 2.00
CA PRO A 245 -3.50 -24.42 1.56
C PRO A 245 -2.80 -24.55 0.20
N GLU A 246 -2.04 -25.63 -0.03
CA GLU A 246 -1.31 -25.84 -1.31
C GLU A 246 -2.22 -25.82 -2.55
N ASN A 247 -3.48 -26.19 -2.39
CA ASN A 247 -4.49 -26.20 -3.44
C ASN A 247 -5.29 -24.89 -3.54
N ALA A 248 -5.01 -23.89 -2.70
CA ALA A 248 -5.74 -22.62 -2.72
C ALA A 248 -5.42 -21.83 -4.00
N GLN A 249 -6.47 -21.43 -4.71
CA GLN A 249 -6.35 -20.60 -5.91
C GLN A 249 -6.54 -19.14 -5.53
N PHE A 250 -5.42 -18.44 -5.31
CA PHE A 250 -5.39 -17.02 -4.98
C PHE A 250 -4.54 -16.24 -5.98
N SER A 251 -5.11 -15.19 -6.56
CA SER A 251 -4.40 -14.28 -7.48
C SER A 251 -4.74 -12.81 -7.21
N MET A 252 -3.88 -11.92 -7.70
CA MET A 252 -4.08 -10.48 -7.70
C MET A 252 -3.80 -9.94 -9.10
N THR A 253 -4.73 -9.17 -9.66
CA THR A 253 -4.61 -8.56 -10.99
C THR A 253 -4.52 -7.05 -10.88
N ALA A 254 -3.57 -6.45 -11.61
CA ALA A 254 -3.39 -5.01 -11.70
C ALA A 254 -4.18 -4.43 -12.88
N GLY A 255 -4.90 -3.32 -12.67
CA GLY A 255 -5.59 -2.58 -13.73
C GLY A 255 -6.98 -2.10 -13.34
N ASP A 256 -7.60 -1.28 -14.20
CA ASP A 256 -8.98 -0.82 -13.99
C ASP A 256 -9.92 -2.04 -14.05
N PHE A 257 -10.76 -2.18 -13.03
CA PHE A 257 -11.77 -3.23 -12.96
C PHE A 257 -12.63 -3.30 -14.23
N LEU A 258 -13.06 -2.15 -14.77
CA LEU A 258 -13.94 -2.11 -15.94
C LEU A 258 -13.23 -2.53 -17.23
N GLU A 259 -11.91 -2.44 -17.30
CA GLU A 259 -11.13 -2.83 -18.49
C GLU A 259 -10.65 -4.27 -18.40
N VAL A 260 -10.30 -4.72 -17.19
CA VAL A 260 -9.75 -6.05 -16.94
C VAL A 260 -10.83 -7.14 -16.96
N VAL A 261 -12.06 -6.86 -16.50
CA VAL A 261 -13.10 -7.90 -16.35
C VAL A 261 -13.72 -8.35 -17.67
N TYR A 262 -13.64 -7.57 -18.74
CA TYR A 262 -14.04 -8.06 -20.07
C TYR A 262 -13.08 -9.12 -20.65
N LEU A 263 -12.00 -9.45 -19.94
CA LEU A 263 -11.01 -10.46 -20.32
C LEU A 263 -11.05 -11.73 -19.44
N ILE A 264 -11.96 -11.79 -18.46
CA ILE A 264 -12.11 -12.92 -17.52
C ILE A 264 -13.49 -13.55 -17.70
#